data_AF-A0AAV2SSV0-F1
#
_entry.id   AF-A0AAV2SSV0-F1
#
_cell.length_a   1.000
_cell.length_b   1.000
_cell.length_c   1.000
_cell.angle_alpha   90.00
_cell.angle_beta   90.00
_cell.angle_gamma   90.00
#
_symmetry.space_group_name_H-M   'P 1'
#
loop_
_entity.id
_entity.type
_entity.pdbx_description
1 polymer ?
#
loop_
_entity_poly.entity_id
_entity_poly.type
_entity_poly.pdbx_seq_one_letter_code
_entity_poly.pdbx_strand_id
1 'polypeptide(L)'
;VKIIIICTRTKYLVEVYKYLYFPQDFYSSINRKELYLRYVYKLVDLHLSCDNYTEAGYTLLQHANLLKWEPEMIPRALCSPLYQHINRHRQLKMELYHMIIGYFDKGKMWEDALTRCKELMVIFEDVIMDYSELAKLHSKIAEFYKKIMDPHNMRPEPEYFRVAYYGRGFPAFLQNKILVFRS
;
A
#
# COMPACT_ATOMS: atom_id res chain seq x y z
N VAL A 1 -26.58 7.34 12.77
CA VAL A 1 -25.53 7.92 11.89
C VAL A 1 -24.86 9.06 12.64
N LYS A 2 -23.64 8.87 13.16
CA LYS A 2 -22.90 9.95 13.84
C LYS A 2 -22.40 10.92 12.77
N ILE A 3 -22.90 12.16 12.77
CA ILE A 3 -22.39 13.24 11.92
C ILE A 3 -21.19 13.84 12.67
N ILE A 4 -19.99 13.50 12.23
CA ILE A 4 -18.76 14.11 12.76
C ILE A 4 -18.42 15.30 11.86
N ILE A 5 -18.49 16.50 12.43
CA ILE A 5 -17.90 17.70 11.84
C ILE A 5 -16.39 17.52 11.93
N ILE A 6 -15.73 17.13 10.84
CA ILE A 6 -14.27 16.97 10.78
C ILE A 6 -13.63 18.37 10.80
N CYS A 7 -13.48 18.92 12.00
CA CYS A 7 -12.57 20.02 12.27
C CYS A 7 -11.20 19.42 12.63
N THR A 8 -10.14 19.83 11.94
CA THR A 8 -8.68 19.59 12.16
C THR A 8 -7.91 18.51 11.37
N ARG A 9 -8.53 17.58 10.62
CA ARG A 9 -7.80 16.63 9.71
C ARG A 9 -7.89 16.96 8.21
N THR A 10 -8.18 18.21 7.85
CA THR A 10 -8.46 18.64 6.47
C THR A 10 -7.25 18.59 5.52
N LYS A 11 -6.01 18.77 5.99
CA LYS A 11 -4.81 18.71 5.11
C LYS A 11 -4.52 17.29 4.61
N TYR A 12 -4.53 16.32 5.52
CA TYR A 12 -4.28 14.91 5.21
C TYR A 12 -5.30 14.38 4.19
N LEU A 13 -6.59 14.66 4.42
CA LEU A 13 -7.66 14.26 3.51
C LEU A 13 -7.53 14.91 2.13
N VAL A 14 -7.28 16.22 2.04
CA VAL A 14 -7.14 16.89 0.74
C VAL A 14 -5.92 16.38 -0.02
N GLU A 15 -4.81 16.11 0.65
CA GLU A 15 -3.62 15.53 0.01
C GLU A 15 -3.87 14.10 -0.47
N VAL A 16 -4.33 13.21 0.41
CA VAL A 16 -4.65 11.80 0.07
C VAL A 16 -5.64 11.73 -1.10
N TYR A 17 -6.71 12.53 -1.09
CA TYR A 17 -7.69 12.54 -2.18
C TYR A 17 -7.17 13.14 -3.47
N LYS A 18 -6.29 14.16 -3.40
CA LYS A 18 -5.63 14.69 -4.60
C LYS A 18 -4.81 13.59 -5.30
N TYR A 19 -4.25 12.63 -4.57
CA TYR A 19 -3.42 11.56 -5.13
C TYR A 19 -4.23 10.31 -5.54
N LEU A 20 -5.31 9.98 -4.83
CA LEU A 20 -6.19 8.82 -5.12
C LEU A 20 -7.15 9.04 -6.29
N TYR A 21 -7.58 10.28 -6.56
CA TYR A 21 -8.58 10.56 -7.61
C TYR A 21 -8.00 10.99 -8.96
N PHE A 22 -6.66 11.06 -9.11
CA PHE A 22 -6.09 11.16 -10.45
C PHE A 22 -6.11 9.77 -11.10
N PRO A 23 -6.80 9.59 -12.25
CA PRO A 23 -6.98 8.28 -12.87
C PRO A 23 -5.63 7.58 -13.08
N GLN A 24 -5.57 6.25 -12.86
CA GLN A 24 -4.39 5.46 -13.25
C GLN A 24 -4.03 5.70 -14.73
N ASP A 25 -5.02 5.94 -15.58
CA ASP A 25 -4.88 6.30 -17.00
C ASP A 25 -4.11 7.61 -17.24
N PHE A 26 -4.15 8.53 -16.29
CA PHE A 26 -3.45 9.81 -16.39
C PHE A 26 -1.93 9.62 -16.40
N TYR A 27 -1.41 8.54 -15.81
CA TYR A 27 0.03 8.31 -15.63
C TYR A 27 0.66 7.36 -16.66
N SER A 28 -0.04 7.07 -17.76
CA SER A 28 0.40 6.10 -18.79
C SER A 28 1.70 6.46 -19.52
N SER A 29 2.07 7.74 -19.63
CA SER A 29 3.32 8.18 -20.29
C SER A 29 4.54 8.13 -19.36
N ILE A 30 5.73 7.86 -19.94
CA ILE A 30 6.98 7.61 -19.18
C ILE A 30 7.31 8.74 -18.18
N ASN A 31 7.17 10.00 -18.59
CA ASN A 31 7.48 11.14 -17.71
C ASN A 31 6.48 11.29 -16.54
N ARG A 32 5.29 10.68 -16.67
CA ARG A 32 4.25 10.72 -15.63
C ARG A 32 4.41 9.60 -14.61
N LYS A 33 5.03 8.48 -14.97
CA LYS A 33 5.31 7.35 -14.04
C LYS A 33 6.30 7.72 -12.95
N GLU A 34 7.35 8.47 -13.27
CA GLU A 34 8.32 8.93 -12.27
C GLU A 34 7.66 9.87 -11.25
N LEU A 35 6.90 10.86 -11.75
CA LEU A 35 6.17 11.78 -10.88
C LEU A 35 5.13 11.06 -10.03
N TYR A 36 4.42 10.08 -10.62
CA TYR A 36 3.50 9.22 -9.89
C TYR A 36 4.18 8.49 -8.74
N LEU A 37 5.32 7.84 -8.97
CA LEU A 37 6.05 7.15 -7.91
C LEU A 37 6.53 8.09 -6.81
N ARG A 38 7.00 9.30 -7.15
CA ARG A 38 7.32 10.31 -6.12
C ARG A 38 6.13 10.62 -5.23
N TYR A 39 4.91 10.64 -5.78
CA TYR A 39 3.69 10.81 -4.98
C TYR A 39 3.33 9.58 -4.16
N VAL A 40 3.48 8.37 -4.71
CA VAL A 40 3.30 7.11 -3.97
C VAL A 40 4.14 7.12 -2.70
N TYR A 41 5.43 7.44 -2.78
CA TYR A 41 6.31 7.46 -1.61
C TYR A 41 5.97 8.57 -0.61
N LYS A 42 5.62 9.77 -1.07
CA LYS A 42 5.13 10.84 -0.17
C LYS A 42 3.86 10.42 0.57
N LEU A 43 2.97 9.71 -0.11
CA LEU A 43 1.73 9.22 0.49
C LEU A 43 2.00 8.10 1.50
N VAL A 44 2.95 7.20 1.21
CA VAL A 44 3.44 6.20 2.19
C VAL A 44 3.97 6.90 3.45
N ASP A 45 4.85 7.89 3.31
CA ASP A 45 5.40 8.63 4.46
C ASP A 45 4.29 9.31 5.28
N LEU A 46 3.30 9.89 4.59
CA LEU A 46 2.13 10.50 5.21
C LEU A 46 1.31 9.45 6.00
N HIS A 47 1.03 8.29 5.42
CA HIS A 47 0.34 7.19 6.11
C HIS A 47 1.11 6.72 7.35
N LEU A 48 2.43 6.56 7.23
CA LEU A 48 3.28 6.14 8.34
C LEU A 48 3.32 7.18 9.47
N SER A 49 3.31 8.48 9.14
CA SER A 49 3.26 9.56 10.16
C SER A 49 1.98 9.54 11.00
N CYS A 50 0.94 8.85 10.54
CA CYS A 50 -0.34 8.70 11.21
C CYS A 50 -0.59 7.27 11.69
N ASP A 51 0.43 6.41 11.73
CA ASP A 51 0.35 4.98 12.07
C ASP A 51 -0.66 4.18 11.22
N ASN A 52 -0.96 4.67 10.01
CA ASN A 52 -1.86 4.01 9.07
C ASN A 52 -1.11 2.97 8.23
N TYR A 53 -0.58 1.93 8.89
CA TYR A 53 0.28 0.93 8.24
C TYR A 53 -0.43 0.17 7.11
N THR A 54 -1.71 -0.14 7.26
CA THR A 54 -2.51 -0.81 6.22
C THR A 54 -2.53 0.00 4.93
N GLU A 55 -2.83 1.29 5.02
CA GLU A 55 -2.89 2.19 3.88
C GLU A 55 -1.50 2.44 3.28
N ALA A 56 -0.45 2.51 4.11
CA ALA A 56 0.93 2.54 3.63
C ALA A 56 1.27 1.29 2.80
N GLY A 57 0.87 0.11 3.26
CA GLY A 57 1.03 -1.16 2.53
C GLY A 57 0.33 -1.17 1.19
N TYR A 58 -0.96 -0.81 1.14
CA TYR A 58 -1.71 -0.73 -0.12
C TYR A 58 -1.18 0.35 -1.08
N THR A 59 -0.71 1.48 -0.54
CA THR A 59 -0.10 2.54 -1.35
C THR A 59 1.21 2.06 -1.97
N LEU A 60 2.09 1.41 -1.19
CA LEU A 60 3.35 0.88 -1.71
C LEU A 60 3.12 -0.27 -2.71
N LEU A 61 2.05 -1.05 -2.54
CA LEU A 61 1.63 -2.09 -3.48
C LEU A 61 1.36 -1.52 -4.88
N GLN A 62 0.94 -0.25 -5.00
CA GLN A 62 0.80 0.39 -6.31
C GLN A 62 2.12 0.43 -7.09
N HIS A 63 3.25 0.70 -6.42
CA HIS A 63 4.56 0.61 -7.05
C HIS A 63 4.90 -0.83 -7.42
N ALA A 64 4.71 -1.78 -6.51
CA ALA A 64 5.00 -3.18 -6.78
C ALA A 64 4.19 -3.75 -7.96
N ASN A 65 2.97 -3.27 -8.19
CA ASN A 65 2.11 -3.64 -9.32
C ASN A 65 2.63 -3.12 -10.68
N LEU A 66 3.44 -2.06 -10.69
CA LEU A 66 4.11 -1.58 -11.91
C LEU A 66 5.36 -2.39 -12.27
N LEU A 67 5.84 -3.23 -11.36
CA LEU A 67 7.00 -4.09 -11.55
C LEU A 67 6.59 -5.49 -11.99
N LYS A 68 7.49 -6.15 -12.72
CA LYS A 68 7.30 -7.52 -13.18
C LYS A 68 8.16 -8.53 -12.39
N TRP A 69 7.89 -9.82 -12.57
CA TRP A 69 8.64 -10.90 -11.91
C TRP A 69 9.85 -11.39 -12.75
N GLU A 70 10.03 -10.85 -13.94
CA GLU A 70 11.17 -11.10 -14.81
C GLU A 70 12.41 -10.33 -14.31
N PRO A 71 13.64 -10.83 -14.57
CA PRO A 71 14.88 -10.18 -14.16
C PRO A 71 15.31 -9.03 -15.09
N GLU A 72 14.36 -8.38 -15.75
CA GLU A 72 14.60 -7.26 -16.67
C GLU A 72 15.09 -6.01 -15.91
N MET A 73 15.87 -5.18 -16.60
CA MET A 73 16.28 -3.88 -16.08
C MET A 73 15.08 -2.96 -15.86
N ILE A 74 15.04 -2.27 -14.74
CA ILE A 74 13.97 -1.33 -14.40
C ILE A 74 14.17 -0.03 -15.19
N PRO A 75 13.14 0.50 -15.88
CA PRO A 75 13.17 1.85 -16.43
C PRO A 75 13.44 2.89 -15.33
N ARG A 76 14.22 3.93 -15.59
CA ARG A 76 14.54 4.98 -14.58
C ARG A 76 13.30 5.56 -13.89
N ALA A 77 12.21 5.70 -14.63
CA ALA A 77 10.93 6.21 -14.12
C ALA A 77 10.26 5.29 -13.07
N LEU A 78 10.72 4.05 -12.93
CA LEU A 78 10.21 3.04 -11.99
C LEU A 78 11.23 2.70 -10.88
N CYS A 79 12.33 3.44 -10.77
CA CYS A 79 13.29 3.21 -9.69
C CYS A 79 12.73 3.66 -8.34
N SER A 80 12.99 2.86 -7.30
CA SER A 80 12.64 3.21 -5.92
C SER A 80 13.63 4.24 -5.36
N PRO A 81 13.16 5.32 -4.70
CA PRO A 81 14.03 6.23 -3.97
C PRO A 81 14.68 5.57 -2.75
N LEU A 82 14.07 4.52 -2.18
CA LEU A 82 14.56 3.78 -1.02
C LEU A 82 15.63 2.73 -1.40
N TYR A 83 15.54 2.17 -2.61
CA TYR A 83 16.37 1.05 -3.06
C TYR A 83 17.13 1.41 -4.34
N GLN A 84 17.94 2.46 -4.28
CA GLN A 84 18.66 3.00 -5.44
C GLN A 84 19.69 2.01 -6.04
N HIS A 85 20.17 1.07 -5.22
CA HIS A 85 21.11 0.04 -5.65
C HIS A 85 20.45 -1.10 -6.45
N ILE A 86 19.12 -1.22 -6.41
CA ILE A 86 18.39 -2.29 -7.09
C ILE A 86 17.93 -1.81 -8.45
N ASN A 87 18.34 -2.52 -9.50
CA ASN A 87 18.10 -2.15 -10.89
C ASN A 87 17.32 -3.20 -11.69
N ARG A 88 16.88 -4.30 -11.07
CA ARG A 88 16.08 -5.36 -11.73
C ARG A 88 14.68 -5.48 -11.16
N HIS A 89 13.68 -5.64 -12.05
CA HIS A 89 12.26 -5.66 -11.73
C HIS A 89 11.92 -6.64 -10.61
N ARG A 90 12.28 -7.92 -10.78
CA ARG A 90 12.05 -8.95 -9.77
C ARG A 90 12.64 -8.60 -8.41
N GLN A 91 13.91 -8.17 -8.38
CA GLN A 91 14.62 -7.86 -7.15
C GLN A 91 13.93 -6.75 -6.37
N LEU A 92 13.59 -5.65 -7.05
CA LEU A 92 12.88 -4.54 -6.39
C LEU A 92 11.49 -4.97 -5.94
N LYS A 93 10.77 -5.74 -6.76
CA LYS A 93 9.43 -6.21 -6.41
C LYS A 93 9.44 -7.08 -5.16
N MET A 94 10.41 -7.97 -5.00
CA MET A 94 10.58 -8.79 -3.79
C MET A 94 10.82 -7.93 -2.55
N GLU A 95 11.75 -6.96 -2.62
CA GLU A 95 12.00 -6.03 -1.51
C GLU A 95 10.76 -5.24 -1.10
N LEU A 96 10.03 -4.72 -2.09
CA LEU A 96 8.77 -4.03 -1.83
C LEU A 96 7.74 -4.96 -1.19
N TYR A 97 7.63 -6.21 -1.65
CA TYR A 97 6.72 -7.19 -1.05
C TYR A 97 7.08 -7.48 0.40
N HIS A 98 8.36 -7.66 0.76
CA HIS A 98 8.77 -7.84 2.14
C HIS A 98 8.37 -6.64 3.02
N MET A 99 8.55 -5.41 2.50
CA MET A 99 8.16 -4.19 3.20
C MET A 99 6.63 -4.09 3.37
N ILE A 100 5.86 -4.38 2.31
CA ILE A 100 4.40 -4.39 2.30
C ILE A 100 3.86 -5.42 3.31
N ILE A 101 4.42 -6.63 3.33
CA ILE A 101 4.07 -7.67 4.32
C ILE A 101 4.34 -7.16 5.74
N GLY A 102 5.45 -6.45 5.96
CA GLY A 102 5.76 -5.83 7.25
C GLY A 102 4.73 -4.75 7.65
N TYR A 103 4.27 -3.94 6.70
CA TYR A 103 3.20 -2.96 6.96
C TYR A 103 1.86 -3.62 7.25
N PHE A 104 1.48 -4.66 6.49
CA PHE A 104 0.26 -5.40 6.75
C PHE A 104 0.28 -6.12 8.11
N ASP A 105 1.43 -6.66 8.52
CA ASP A 105 1.56 -7.24 9.86
C ASP A 105 1.32 -6.19 10.96
N LYS A 106 1.97 -5.02 10.87
CA LYS A 106 1.74 -3.91 11.79
C LYS A 106 0.29 -3.41 11.79
N GLY A 107 -0.35 -3.39 10.61
CA GLY A 107 -1.75 -3.02 10.41
C GLY A 107 -2.76 -4.13 10.74
N LYS A 108 -2.31 -5.31 11.21
CA LYS A 108 -3.13 -6.50 11.47
C LYS A 108 -3.94 -6.99 10.26
N MET A 109 -3.44 -6.75 9.05
CA MET A 109 -3.99 -7.23 7.78
C MET A 109 -3.32 -8.53 7.36
N TRP A 110 -3.42 -9.55 8.20
CA TRP A 110 -2.68 -10.80 8.02
C TRP A 110 -3.14 -11.62 6.81
N GLU A 111 -4.41 -11.53 6.41
CA GLU A 111 -4.93 -12.19 5.21
C GLU A 111 -4.31 -11.61 3.92
N ASP A 112 -4.17 -10.28 3.85
CA ASP A 112 -3.48 -9.63 2.75
C ASP A 112 -1.98 -9.95 2.76
N ALA A 113 -1.35 -9.95 3.95
CA ALA A 113 0.04 -10.36 4.11
C ALA A 113 0.25 -11.80 3.61
N LEU A 114 -0.63 -12.73 4.00
CA LEU A 114 -0.62 -14.13 3.57
C LEU A 114 -0.73 -14.25 2.05
N THR A 115 -1.60 -13.45 1.42
CA THR A 115 -1.72 -13.43 -0.04
C THR A 115 -0.39 -13.06 -0.70
N ARG A 116 0.29 -12.01 -0.21
CA ARG A 116 1.61 -11.62 -0.73
C ARG A 116 2.68 -12.67 -0.44
N CYS A 117 2.65 -13.31 0.72
CA CYS A 117 3.56 -14.41 1.03
C CYS A 117 3.40 -15.58 0.04
N LYS A 118 2.16 -15.99 -0.28
CA LYS A 118 1.92 -17.06 -1.24
C LYS A 118 2.45 -16.74 -2.64
N GLU A 119 2.33 -15.49 -3.08
CA GLU A 119 2.94 -15.05 -4.35
C GLU A 119 4.47 -15.12 -4.32
N LEU A 120 5.11 -14.68 -3.22
CA LEU A 120 6.56 -14.81 -3.07
C LEU A 120 7.02 -16.27 -3.01
N MET A 121 6.25 -17.16 -2.41
CA MET A 121 6.59 -18.59 -2.35
C MET A 121 6.78 -19.16 -3.75
N VAL A 122 5.86 -18.90 -4.66
CA VAL A 122 5.96 -19.35 -6.07
C VAL A 122 7.26 -18.88 -6.71
N ILE A 123 7.69 -17.65 -6.41
CA ILE A 123 8.96 -17.11 -6.94
C ILE A 123 10.18 -17.83 -6.33
N PHE A 124 10.18 -18.05 -5.02
CA PHE A 124 11.30 -18.72 -4.35
C PHE A 124 11.39 -20.20 -4.68
N GLU A 125 10.27 -20.88 -4.90
CA GLU A 125 10.19 -22.30 -5.22
C GLU A 125 10.48 -22.56 -6.71
N ASP A 126 9.76 -21.88 -7.61
CA ASP A 126 9.77 -22.23 -9.05
C ASP A 126 10.80 -21.45 -9.86
N VAL A 127 11.22 -20.26 -9.41
CA VAL A 127 12.05 -19.35 -10.22
C VAL A 127 13.48 -19.21 -9.67
N ILE A 128 13.62 -18.98 -8.36
CA ILE A 128 14.92 -18.69 -7.73
C ILE A 128 15.51 -19.94 -7.07
N MET A 129 14.68 -20.91 -6.68
CA MET A 129 15.06 -22.11 -5.93
C MET A 129 15.81 -21.77 -4.62
N ASP A 130 15.40 -20.70 -3.93
CA ASP A 130 15.96 -20.30 -2.64
C ASP A 130 15.12 -20.88 -1.49
N TYR A 131 15.48 -22.09 -1.08
CA TYR A 131 14.80 -22.79 0.01
C TYR A 131 15.07 -22.16 1.39
N SER A 132 16.13 -21.34 1.54
CA SER A 132 16.40 -20.65 2.80
C SER A 132 15.37 -19.56 3.04
N GLU A 133 15.12 -18.72 2.03
CA GLU A 133 14.06 -17.72 2.08
C GLU A 133 12.67 -18.36 2.14
N LEU A 134 12.46 -19.47 1.43
CA LEU A 134 11.19 -20.21 1.50
C LEU A 134 10.89 -20.69 2.93
N ALA A 135 11.90 -21.21 3.65
CA ALA A 135 11.72 -21.63 5.04
C ALA A 135 11.34 -20.46 5.98
N LYS A 136 11.96 -19.28 5.80
CA LYS A 136 11.61 -18.06 6.54
C LYS A 136 10.16 -17.64 6.24
N LEU A 137 9.76 -17.72 4.97
CA LEU A 137 8.43 -17.35 4.52
C LEU A 137 7.35 -18.27 5.08
N HIS A 138 7.58 -19.60 5.09
CA HIS A 138 6.71 -20.56 5.75
C HIS A 138 6.56 -20.29 7.25
N SER A 139 7.66 -19.95 7.92
CA SER A 139 7.63 -19.59 9.35
C SER A 139 6.73 -18.38 9.60
N LYS A 140 6.82 -17.36 8.72
CA LYS A 140 5.99 -16.15 8.79
C LYS A 140 4.51 -16.44 8.49
N ILE A 141 4.22 -17.29 7.52
CA ILE A 141 2.86 -17.75 7.23
C ILE A 141 2.25 -18.46 8.43
N ALA A 142 3.00 -19.35 9.08
CA ALA A 142 2.55 -20.03 10.29
C ALA A 142 2.28 -19.05 11.44
N GLU A 143 3.12 -18.03 11.59
CA GLU A 143 2.91 -16.94 12.54
C GLU A 143 1.60 -16.18 12.26
N PHE A 144 1.34 -15.83 10.99
CA PHE A 144 0.11 -15.15 10.62
C PHE A 144 -1.14 -15.99 10.88
N TYR A 145 -1.11 -17.29 10.61
CA TYR A 145 -2.24 -18.16 10.97
C TYR A 145 -2.49 -18.19 12.48
N LYS A 146 -1.43 -18.22 13.30
CA LYS A 146 -1.56 -18.13 14.76
C LYS A 146 -2.17 -16.79 15.18
N LYS A 147 -1.69 -15.67 14.63
CA LYS A 147 -2.22 -14.33 14.91
C LYS A 147 -3.70 -14.18 14.55
N ILE A 148 -4.12 -14.73 13.40
CA ILE A 148 -5.53 -14.72 12.96
C ILE A 148 -6.43 -15.50 13.93
N MET A 149 -5.96 -16.65 14.42
CA MET A 149 -6.74 -17.53 15.29
C MET A 149 -6.69 -17.13 16.77
N ASP A 150 -5.77 -16.25 17.16
CA ASP A 150 -5.57 -15.87 18.56
C ASP A 150 -6.68 -14.91 19.03
N PRO A 151 -7.52 -15.30 20.01
CA PRO A 151 -8.59 -14.47 20.53
C PRO A 151 -8.09 -13.22 21.27
N HIS A 152 -6.84 -13.19 21.74
CA HIS A 152 -6.24 -11.99 22.35
C HIS A 152 -5.85 -10.93 21.31
N ASN A 153 -5.79 -11.33 20.03
CA ASN A 153 -5.46 -10.49 18.89
C ASN A 153 -6.70 -9.97 18.17
N MET A 154 -7.83 -9.87 18.88
CA MET A 154 -9.11 -9.44 18.32
C MET A 154 -8.99 -8.06 17.66
N ARG A 155 -9.33 -8.01 16.37
CA ARG A 155 -9.36 -6.78 15.60
C ARG A 155 -10.64 -6.03 15.98
N PRO A 156 -10.56 -4.78 16.48
CA PRO A 156 -11.76 -3.99 16.70
C PRO A 156 -12.50 -3.83 15.37
N GLU A 157 -13.83 -3.96 15.40
CA GLU A 157 -14.63 -3.74 14.20
C GLU A 157 -14.40 -2.31 13.71
N PRO A 158 -14.10 -2.12 12.41
CA PRO A 158 -13.89 -0.78 11.88
C PRO A 158 -15.20 0.00 11.88
N GLU A 159 -15.15 1.23 12.40
CA GLU A 159 -16.26 2.17 12.27
C GLU A 159 -16.20 2.86 10.89
N TYR A 160 -17.35 3.00 10.23
CA TYR A 160 -17.47 3.68 8.95
C TYR A 160 -18.32 4.96 9.06
N PHE A 161 -17.82 6.05 8.47
CA PHE A 161 -18.49 7.34 8.44
C PHE A 161 -18.80 7.77 7.01
N ARG A 162 -20.03 8.25 6.77
CA ARG A 162 -20.40 8.90 5.52
C ARG A 162 -20.22 10.40 5.66
N VAL A 163 -19.32 10.97 4.86
CA VAL A 163 -19.02 12.41 4.85
C VAL A 163 -19.42 13.00 3.50
N ALA A 164 -20.24 14.04 3.52
CA ALA A 164 -20.68 14.74 2.32
C ALA A 164 -20.08 16.15 2.28
N TYR A 165 -19.53 16.53 1.13
CA TYR A 165 -18.86 17.81 0.91
C TYR A 165 -19.77 18.71 0.06
N TYR A 166 -20.39 19.70 0.68
CA TYR A 166 -21.29 20.65 0.00
C TYR A 166 -20.77 22.08 0.09
N GLY A 167 -21.00 22.87 -0.96
CA GLY A 167 -20.63 24.28 -1.02
C GLY A 167 -19.37 24.55 -1.86
N ARG A 168 -19.27 25.79 -2.34
CA ARG A 168 -18.21 26.22 -3.28
C ARG A 168 -16.84 26.46 -2.64
N GLY A 169 -16.76 26.42 -1.30
CA GLY A 169 -15.51 26.58 -0.56
C GLY A 169 -14.59 25.35 -0.58
N PHE A 170 -15.09 24.19 -1.02
CA PHE A 170 -14.29 22.98 -1.19
C PHE A 170 -13.59 22.96 -2.56
N PRO A 171 -12.44 22.27 -2.69
CA PRO A 171 -11.83 22.01 -4.00
C PRO A 171 -12.82 21.34 -4.96
N ALA A 172 -12.75 21.67 -6.25
CA ALA A 172 -13.71 21.21 -7.26
C ALA A 172 -13.90 19.68 -7.28
N PHE A 173 -12.85 18.91 -7.01
CA PHE A 173 -12.92 17.44 -6.99
C PHE A 173 -13.69 16.86 -5.79
N LEU A 174 -13.86 17.63 -4.70
CA LEU A 174 -14.66 17.23 -3.53
C LEU A 174 -16.07 17.81 -3.56
N GLN A 175 -16.34 18.86 -4.34
CA GLN A 175 -17.65 19.50 -4.34
C GLN A 175 -18.77 18.52 -4.75
N ASN A 176 -19.83 18.46 -3.94
CA ASN A 176 -20.98 17.57 -4.08
C ASN A 176 -20.61 16.08 -4.10
N LYS A 177 -19.45 15.72 -3.52
CA LYS A 177 -19.05 14.32 -3.32
C LYS A 177 -19.48 13.82 -1.96
N ILE A 178 -19.82 12.53 -1.93
CA ILE A 178 -20.13 11.77 -0.73
C ILE A 178 -19.13 10.64 -0.66
N LEU A 179 -18.44 10.53 0.46
CA LEU A 179 -17.33 9.62 0.66
C LEU A 179 -17.57 8.81 1.93
N VAL A 180 -17.08 7.57 1.93
CA VAL A 180 -17.10 6.69 3.09
C VAL A 180 -15.69 6.60 3.64
N PHE A 181 -15.56 6.89 4.93
CA PHE A 181 -14.32 6.88 5.68
C PHE A 181 -14.31 5.72 6.65
N ARG A 182 -13.16 5.05 6.78
CA ARG A 182 -12.89 4.07 7.83
C ARG A 182 -12.12 4.76 8.96
N SER A 183 -12.52 4.49 10.21
CA SER A 183 -11.82 4.96 11.41
C SER A 183 -10.55 4.19 11.70
#